data_AF-A0A959IDZ0-F1
#
_entry.id   AF-A0A959IDZ0-F1
#
_cell.length_a   1.000
_cell.length_b   1.000
_cell.length_c   1.000
_cell.angle_alpha   90.00
_cell.angle_beta   90.00
_cell.angle_gamma   90.00
#
_symmetry.space_group_name_H-M   'P 1'
#
loop_
_entity.id
_entity.type
_entity.pdbx_description
1 polymer ?
#
loop_
_entity_poly.entity_id
_entity_poly.type
_entity_poly.pdbx_seq_one_letter_code
_entity_poly.pdbx_strand_id
1 'polypeptide(L)'
;PFGRVITVSYFSLIRIDNYEVQTSSAVARKAEWHSVSEVNNLPFDHQEILEACFQRLKWMVRYRPVGFELLPSKFTLTELQHLYEAILETELEKRNFRKKILSMNLLIDLDETQEGVAHRPARLYKFDKEKYEQLLAEGFNFELKEGKKKMEGAL
;
A
#
# COMPACT_ATOMS: atom_id res chain seq x y z
N PRO A 1 -3.02 8.14 -33.88
CA PRO A 1 -4.34 7.80 -33.30
C PRO A 1 -5.42 7.73 -34.40
N PHE A 2 -6.28 6.70 -34.40
CA PHE A 2 -7.27 6.42 -35.46
C PHE A 2 -8.65 7.07 -35.26
N GLY A 3 -8.86 7.81 -34.16
CA GLY A 3 -10.13 8.46 -33.85
C GLY A 3 -10.21 8.94 -32.39
N ARG A 4 -11.40 9.39 -31.96
CA ARG A 4 -11.68 9.79 -30.58
C ARG A 4 -11.88 8.55 -29.71
N VAL A 5 -11.15 8.47 -28.61
CA VAL A 5 -11.26 7.42 -27.59
C VAL A 5 -11.59 8.06 -26.25
N ILE A 6 -12.47 7.44 -25.47
CA ILE A 6 -12.73 7.80 -24.07
C ILE A 6 -12.23 6.64 -23.22
N THR A 7 -11.30 6.91 -22.31
CA THR A 7 -10.69 5.91 -21.44
C THR A 7 -11.30 5.99 -20.04
N VAL A 8 -11.68 4.84 -19.48
CA VAL A 8 -12.06 4.70 -18.06
C VAL A 8 -11.02 3.79 -17.40
N SER A 9 -10.21 4.35 -16.50
CA SER A 9 -9.13 3.63 -15.82
C SER A 9 -9.60 2.98 -14.52
N TYR A 10 -8.96 1.85 -14.21
CA TYR A 10 -9.12 1.12 -12.95
C TYR A 10 -7.71 0.76 -12.43
N PHE A 11 -7.56 0.66 -11.12
CA PHE A 11 -6.37 0.07 -10.51
C PHE A 11 -6.78 -0.89 -9.40
N SER A 12 -5.93 -1.89 -9.18
CA SER A 12 -6.13 -2.95 -8.19
C SER A 12 -4.85 -3.13 -7.38
N LEU A 13 -5.01 -3.54 -6.12
CA LEU A 13 -3.90 -3.88 -5.24
C LEU A 13 -3.90 -5.40 -5.08
N ILE A 14 -2.84 -6.05 -5.52
CA ILE A 14 -2.67 -7.50 -5.41
C ILE A 14 -1.28 -7.84 -4.88
N ARG A 15 -1.20 -8.88 -4.06
CA ARG A 15 0.07 -9.41 -3.58
C ARG A 15 0.74 -10.21 -4.69
N ILE A 16 1.94 -9.79 -5.10
CA ILE A 16 2.68 -10.39 -6.22
C ILE A 16 2.87 -11.90 -6.04
N ASP A 17 3.19 -12.34 -4.81
CA ASP A 17 3.45 -13.76 -4.50
C ASP A 17 2.23 -14.69 -4.73
N ASN A 18 1.03 -14.13 -4.92
CA ASN A 18 -0.18 -14.92 -5.18
C ASN A 18 -0.48 -15.08 -6.67
N TYR A 19 0.28 -14.45 -7.55
CA TYR A 19 -0.05 -14.37 -8.97
C TYR A 19 1.16 -14.65 -9.84
N GLU A 20 1.03 -15.66 -10.70
CA GLU A 20 1.88 -15.78 -11.88
C GLU A 20 1.37 -14.84 -12.96
N VAL A 21 2.27 -14.06 -13.56
CA VAL A 21 1.89 -13.14 -14.63
C VAL A 21 1.57 -13.95 -15.88
N GLN A 22 0.28 -13.98 -16.23
CA GLN A 22 -0.21 -14.68 -17.41
C GLN A 22 -0.79 -13.66 -18.39
N THR A 23 -0.45 -13.81 -19.68
CA THR A 23 -1.05 -13.01 -20.74
C THR A 23 -2.26 -13.76 -21.31
N SER A 24 -3.44 -13.16 -21.21
CA SER A 24 -4.71 -13.76 -21.66
C SER A 24 -5.05 -13.47 -23.12
N SER A 25 -4.19 -12.76 -23.85
CA SER A 25 -4.48 -12.18 -25.16
C SER A 25 -3.38 -12.47 -26.17
N ALA A 26 -3.79 -12.78 -27.41
CA ALA A 26 -2.89 -12.95 -28.56
C ALA A 26 -2.06 -11.69 -28.89
N VAL A 27 -2.49 -10.51 -28.40
CA VAL A 27 -1.82 -9.23 -28.62
C VAL A 27 -0.80 -8.92 -27.52
N ALA A 28 -1.06 -9.37 -26.29
CA ALA A 28 -0.15 -9.16 -25.16
C ALA A 28 0.90 -10.28 -25.15
N ARG A 29 2.03 -10.05 -25.83
CA ARG A 29 3.11 -11.05 -25.93
C ARG A 29 3.88 -11.25 -24.62
N LYS A 30 3.86 -10.26 -23.74
CA LYS A 30 4.63 -10.24 -22.49
C LYS A 30 3.93 -9.33 -21.47
N ALA A 31 3.97 -9.74 -20.21
CA ALA A 31 3.61 -8.90 -19.08
C ALA A 31 4.61 -9.19 -17.95
N GLU A 32 5.05 -8.16 -17.25
CA GLU A 32 6.06 -8.24 -16.20
C GLU A 32 5.71 -7.26 -15.07
N TRP A 33 6.18 -7.58 -13.87
CA TRP A 33 6.16 -6.65 -12.75
C TRP A 33 7.28 -5.64 -12.92
N HIS A 34 6.95 -4.36 -12.79
CA HIS A 34 7.91 -3.27 -12.80
C HIS A 34 7.78 -2.47 -11.51
N SER A 35 8.92 -1.96 -11.01
CA SER A 35 8.87 -0.95 -9.95
C SER A 35 8.18 0.29 -10.50
N VAL A 36 7.21 0.84 -9.76
CA VAL A 36 6.48 2.05 -10.16
C VAL A 36 7.45 3.22 -10.39
N SER A 37 8.53 3.31 -9.60
CA SER A 37 9.55 4.35 -9.74
C SER A 37 10.41 4.25 -11.00
N GLU A 38 10.43 3.09 -11.66
CA GLU A 38 11.24 2.83 -12.85
C GLU A 38 10.41 2.89 -14.15
N VAL A 39 9.07 2.89 -14.04
CA VAL A 39 8.18 2.96 -15.20
C VAL A 39 8.20 4.37 -15.78
N ASN A 40 8.57 4.45 -17.06
CA ASN A 40 8.58 5.68 -17.84
C ASN A 40 8.20 5.38 -19.30
N ASN A 41 7.88 6.43 -20.05
CA ASN A 41 7.62 6.36 -21.50
C ASN A 41 6.51 5.37 -21.88
N LEU A 42 5.44 5.29 -21.07
CA LEU A 42 4.26 4.48 -21.41
C LEU A 42 3.54 5.07 -22.64
N PRO A 43 2.95 4.22 -23.50
CA PRO A 43 2.26 4.67 -24.71
C PRO A 43 0.99 5.47 -24.39
N PHE A 44 0.60 6.37 -25.30
CA PHE A 44 -0.60 7.20 -25.18
C PHE A 44 -0.60 8.06 -23.90
N ASP A 45 -1.70 8.04 -23.15
CA ASP A 45 -1.94 8.75 -21.88
C ASP A 45 -1.71 7.84 -20.66
N HIS A 46 -1.12 6.65 -20.85
CA HIS A 46 -0.96 5.67 -19.77
C HIS A 46 -0.06 6.16 -18.63
N GLN A 47 0.91 7.04 -18.93
CA GLN A 47 1.75 7.67 -17.90
C GLN A 47 0.90 8.54 -16.96
N GLU A 48 0.02 9.38 -17.52
CA GLU A 48 -0.89 10.24 -16.75
C GLU A 48 -1.88 9.40 -15.92
N ILE A 49 -2.38 8.29 -16.50
CA ILE A 49 -3.26 7.35 -15.80
C ILE A 49 -2.54 6.70 -14.62
N LEU A 50 -1.30 6.23 -14.81
CA LEU A 50 -0.49 5.62 -13.76
C LEU A 50 -0.26 6.60 -12.61
N GLU A 51 0.16 7.83 -12.93
CA GLU A 51 0.40 8.89 -11.95
C GLU A 51 -0.88 9.24 -11.19
N ALA A 52 -2.01 9.41 -11.86
CA ALA A 52 -3.30 9.69 -11.22
C ALA A 52 -3.74 8.56 -10.28
N CYS A 53 -3.60 7.30 -10.71
CA CYS A 53 -3.89 6.13 -9.89
C CYS A 53 -2.97 6.05 -8.66
N PHE A 54 -1.67 6.32 -8.83
CA PHE A 54 -0.70 6.27 -7.73
C PHE A 54 -0.92 7.41 -6.72
N GLN A 55 -1.22 8.63 -7.18
CA GLN A 55 -1.61 9.72 -6.30
C GLN A 55 -2.90 9.42 -5.54
N ARG A 56 -3.87 8.77 -6.20
CA ARG A 56 -5.09 8.31 -5.52
C ARG A 56 -4.78 7.24 -4.47
N LEU A 57 -3.87 6.30 -4.74
CA LEU A 57 -3.41 5.33 -3.75
C LEU A 57 -2.77 6.01 -2.54
N LYS A 58 -1.85 6.95 -2.75
CA LYS A 58 -1.24 7.76 -1.67
C LYS A 58 -2.28 8.47 -0.82
N TRP A 59 -3.30 9.05 -1.44
CA TRP A 59 -4.39 9.66 -0.71
C TRP A 59 -5.18 8.61 0.08
N MET A 60 -5.53 7.48 -0.52
CA MET A 60 -6.32 6.44 0.14
C MET A 60 -5.64 5.88 1.38
N VAL A 61 -4.35 5.53 1.33
CA VAL A 61 -3.64 4.94 2.48
C VAL A 61 -3.49 5.92 3.65
N ARG A 62 -3.66 7.23 3.44
CA ARG A 62 -3.68 8.23 4.53
C ARG A 62 -5.02 8.25 5.26
N TYR A 63 -6.10 7.98 4.53
CA TYR A 63 -7.48 8.22 4.99
C TYR A 63 -8.34 6.97 5.09
N ARG A 64 -7.79 5.81 4.71
CA ARG A 64 -8.45 4.52 4.72
C ARG A 64 -7.39 3.43 5.00
N PRO A 65 -7.75 2.34 5.69
CA PRO A 65 -6.91 1.16 5.86
C PRO A 65 -6.87 0.34 4.57
N VAL A 66 -6.33 0.93 3.52
CA VAL A 66 -6.04 0.26 2.25
C VAL A 66 -4.59 -0.23 2.28
N GLY A 67 -4.30 -1.33 1.60
CA GLY A 67 -2.95 -1.88 1.48
C GLY A 67 -2.72 -3.14 2.32
N PHE A 68 -3.64 -3.48 3.23
CA PHE A 68 -3.61 -4.79 3.89
C PHE A 68 -3.72 -5.94 2.88
N GLU A 69 -4.33 -5.68 1.72
CA GLU A 69 -4.40 -6.60 0.57
C GLU A 69 -3.02 -6.94 -0.03
N LEU A 70 -2.03 -6.06 0.18
CA LEU A 70 -0.66 -6.22 -0.30
C LEU A 70 0.20 -7.02 0.69
N LEU A 71 -0.28 -7.25 1.91
CA LEU A 71 0.44 -7.99 2.95
C LEU A 71 0.06 -9.49 2.97
N PRO A 72 0.91 -10.34 3.55
CA PRO A 72 0.51 -11.69 3.96
C PRO A 72 -0.66 -11.65 4.96
N SER A 73 -1.33 -12.79 5.16
CA SER A 73 -2.46 -12.89 6.12
C SER A 73 -2.03 -12.62 7.57
N LYS A 74 -0.76 -12.88 7.88
CA LYS A 74 -0.09 -12.56 9.14
C LYS A 74 1.12 -11.69 8.81
N PHE A 75 1.21 -10.51 9.40
CA PHE A 75 2.27 -9.55 9.11
C PHE A 75 2.77 -8.89 10.39
N THR A 76 3.95 -8.33 10.34
CA THR A 76 4.54 -7.52 11.41
C THR A 76 4.20 -6.04 11.23
N LEU A 77 4.31 -5.28 12.31
CA LEU A 77 4.22 -3.81 12.23
C LEU A 77 5.34 -3.19 11.38
N THR A 78 6.48 -3.87 11.23
CA THR A 78 7.58 -3.40 10.37
C THR A 78 7.22 -3.55 8.90
N GLU A 79 6.67 -4.69 8.48
CA GLU A 79 6.20 -4.90 7.10
C GLU A 79 5.08 -3.92 6.73
N LEU A 80 4.12 -3.71 7.65
CA LEU A 80 3.08 -2.70 7.46
C LEU A 80 3.66 -1.29 7.33
N GLN A 81 4.68 -0.95 8.12
CA GLN A 81 5.36 0.35 8.01
C GLN A 81 6.05 0.50 6.66
N HIS A 82 6.87 -0.48 6.25
CA HIS A 82 7.58 -0.42 4.96
C HIS A 82 6.62 -0.31 3.78
N LEU A 83 5.47 -1.00 3.84
CA LEU A 83 4.44 -0.87 2.82
C LEU A 83 3.93 0.58 2.70
N TYR A 84 3.61 1.20 3.84
CA TYR A 84 3.11 2.57 3.85
C TYR A 84 4.19 3.57 3.42
N GLU A 85 5.44 3.37 3.84
CA GLU A 85 6.58 4.18 3.40
C GLU A 85 6.82 4.07 1.90
N ALA A 86 6.72 2.86 1.33
CA ALA A 86 6.87 2.62 -0.10
C ALA A 86 5.75 3.30 -0.91
N ILE A 87 4.50 3.24 -0.43
CA ILE A 87 3.38 3.91 -1.11
C ILE A 87 3.49 5.42 -0.99
N LEU A 88 3.80 5.95 0.21
CA LEU A 88 3.84 7.38 0.48
C LEU A 88 5.12 8.05 -0.03
N GLU A 89 6.14 7.27 -0.39
CA GLU A 89 7.48 7.71 -0.77
C GLU A 89 8.10 8.63 0.31
N THR A 90 7.92 8.25 1.57
CA THR A 90 8.45 9.00 2.72
C THR A 90 8.69 8.07 3.90
N GLU A 91 9.73 8.35 4.67
CA GLU A 91 10.00 7.63 5.92
C GLU A 91 9.00 8.04 7.00
N LEU A 92 8.50 7.05 7.74
CA LEU A 92 7.61 7.24 8.86
C LEU A 92 8.37 7.00 10.16
N GLU A 93 8.21 7.91 11.12
CA GLU A 93 8.83 7.70 12.42
C GLU A 93 8.20 6.48 13.11
N LYS A 94 9.02 5.46 13.34
CA LYS A 94 8.63 4.13 13.80
C LYS A 94 7.77 4.15 15.05
N ARG A 95 8.11 4.96 16.07
CA ARG A 95 7.36 5.01 17.33
C ARG A 95 5.98 5.62 17.13
N ASN A 96 5.89 6.71 16.37
CA ASN A 96 4.64 7.39 16.05
C ASN A 96 3.73 6.53 15.20
N PHE A 97 4.27 5.90 14.15
CA PHE A 97 3.52 4.98 13.29
C PHE A 97 2.92 3.84 14.10
N ARG A 98 3.74 3.13 14.88
CA ARG A 98 3.28 2.00 15.70
C ARG A 98 2.26 2.43 16.75
N LYS A 99 2.52 3.53 17.46
CA LYS A 99 1.56 4.08 18.44
C LYS A 99 0.22 4.39 17.77
N LYS A 100 0.24 5.03 16.60
CA LYS A 100 -0.96 5.43 15.88
C LYS A 100 -1.75 4.23 15.36
N ILE A 101 -1.11 3.31 14.64
CA ILE A 101 -1.75 2.10 14.11
C ILE A 101 -2.36 1.24 15.22
N LEU A 102 -1.62 1.01 16.31
CA LEU A 102 -2.16 0.22 17.43
C LEU A 102 -3.33 0.93 18.10
N SER A 103 -3.28 2.27 18.24
CA SER A 103 -4.38 3.04 18.84
C SER A 103 -5.67 3.02 18.02
N MET A 104 -5.61 2.69 16.73
CA MET A 104 -6.82 2.54 15.90
C MET A 104 -7.58 1.26 16.21
N ASN A 105 -6.99 0.32 16.96
CA ASN A 105 -7.62 -0.94 17.33
C ASN A 105 -8.08 -1.80 16.14
N LEU A 106 -7.44 -1.66 14.97
CA LEU A 106 -7.75 -2.38 13.73
C LEU A 106 -6.92 -3.66 13.52
N LEU A 107 -6.07 -4.01 14.49
CA LEU A 107 -5.17 -5.17 14.40
C LEU A 107 -5.48 -6.15 15.53
N ILE A 108 -5.49 -7.44 15.17
CA ILE A 108 -5.55 -8.57 16.10
C ILE A 108 -4.10 -9.01 16.36
N ASP A 109 -3.65 -8.94 17.62
CA ASP A 109 -2.39 -9.58 18.04
C ASP A 109 -2.63 -11.09 18.09
N LEU A 110 -1.83 -11.85 17.34
CA LEU A 110 -2.00 -13.30 17.21
C LEU A 110 -1.33 -14.07 18.36
N ASP A 111 -0.63 -13.38 19.26
CA ASP A 111 0.25 -13.99 20.28
C ASP A 111 1.33 -14.91 19.66
N GLU A 112 1.65 -14.64 18.39
CA GLU A 112 2.66 -15.33 17.60
C GLU A 112 3.82 -14.38 17.30
N THR A 113 5.00 -14.94 17.06
CA THR A 113 6.18 -14.20 16.60
C THR A 113 6.75 -14.80 15.33
N GLN A 114 7.45 -13.99 14.53
CA GLN A 114 8.16 -14.47 13.34
C GLN A 114 9.09 -15.65 13.66
N GLU A 115 9.10 -16.64 12.79
CA GLU A 115 9.98 -17.79 12.87
C GLU A 115 11.20 -17.62 11.95
N GLY A 116 12.30 -18.32 12.26
CA GLY A 116 13.46 -18.40 11.36
C GLY A 116 14.27 -17.11 11.20
N VAL A 117 14.12 -16.13 12.09
CA VAL A 117 14.86 -14.87 12.04
C VAL A 117 16.06 -14.86 13.01
N ALA A 118 17.19 -14.31 12.55
CA ALA A 118 18.43 -14.22 13.34
C ALA A 118 18.43 -13.08 14.40
N HIS A 119 17.43 -12.19 14.35
CA HIS A 119 17.25 -11.08 15.27
C HIS A 119 16.04 -11.32 16.17
N ARG A 120 15.75 -10.40 17.10
CA ARG A 120 14.58 -10.50 17.99
C ARG A 120 13.30 -10.69 17.16
N PRO A 121 12.58 -11.83 17.29
CA PRO A 121 11.34 -12.07 16.57
C PRO A 121 10.31 -10.96 16.79
N ALA A 122 9.73 -10.46 15.70
CA ALA A 122 8.64 -9.49 15.76
C ALA A 122 7.30 -10.21 15.98
N ARG A 123 6.37 -9.55 16.68
CA ARG A 123 5.00 -10.04 16.82
C ARG A 123 4.25 -10.01 15.48
N LEU A 124 3.39 -11.00 15.29
CA LEU A 124 2.52 -11.13 14.14
C LEU A 124 1.12 -10.61 14.46
N TYR A 125 0.55 -9.92 13.49
CA TYR A 125 -0.77 -9.31 13.54
C TYR A 125 -1.58 -9.73 12.32
N LYS A 126 -2.91 -9.62 12.46
CA LYS A 126 -3.87 -9.74 11.36
C LYS A 126 -4.77 -8.50 11.33
N PHE A 127 -5.17 -8.06 10.13
CA PHE A 127 -6.14 -6.98 9.98
C PHE A 127 -7.54 -7.43 10.41
N ASP A 128 -8.19 -6.63 11.25
CA ASP A 128 -9.54 -6.86 11.74
C ASP A 128 -10.56 -6.14 10.83
N LYS A 129 -10.94 -6.83 9.75
CA LYS A 129 -11.88 -6.28 8.76
C LYS A 129 -13.27 -6.04 9.36
N GLU A 130 -13.76 -6.96 10.19
CA GLU A 130 -15.08 -6.85 10.81
C GLU A 130 -15.16 -5.63 11.73
N LYS A 131 -14.15 -5.43 12.57
CA LYS A 131 -14.07 -4.27 13.45
C LYS A 131 -13.92 -2.97 12.67
N TYR A 132 -13.18 -2.98 11.56
CA TYR A 132 -13.11 -1.80 10.70
C TYR A 132 -14.47 -1.41 10.13
N GLU A 133 -15.24 -2.39 9.63
CA GLU A 133 -16.59 -2.15 9.09
C GLU A 133 -17.54 -1.60 10.15
N GLN A 134 -17.46 -2.10 11.39
CA GLN A 134 -18.20 -1.57 12.54
C GLN A 134 -17.82 -0.11 12.85
N LEU A 135 -16.52 0.16 13.00
CA LEU A 135 -16.01 1.50 13.30
C LEU A 135 -16.38 2.51 12.21
N LEU A 136 -16.35 2.12 10.93
CA LEU A 136 -16.80 2.96 9.83
C LEU A 136 -18.28 3.35 9.97
N ALA A 137 -19.14 2.41 10.34
CA ALA A 137 -20.56 2.68 10.57
C ALA A 137 -20.77 3.67 11.74
N GLU A 138 -19.85 3.69 12.69
CA GLU A 138 -19.83 4.61 13.84
C GLU A 138 -19.13 5.94 13.55
N GLY A 139 -18.71 6.19 12.30
CA GLY A 139 -18.07 7.46 11.89
C GLY A 139 -16.57 7.55 12.18
N PHE A 140 -15.89 6.42 12.37
CA PHE A 140 -14.45 6.37 12.54
C PHE A 140 -13.71 7.03 11.38
N ASN A 141 -12.75 7.90 11.73
CA ASN A 141 -11.86 8.53 10.78
C ASN A 141 -10.46 7.91 10.84
N PHE A 142 -10.10 7.19 9.79
CA PHE A 142 -8.72 6.75 9.61
C PHE A 142 -7.90 7.97 9.15
N GLU A 143 -6.94 8.40 9.95
CA GLU A 143 -6.02 9.48 9.55
C GLU A 143 -4.61 9.15 9.99
N LEU A 144 -3.72 8.96 9.01
CA LEU A 144 -2.29 8.82 9.23
C LEU A 144 -1.59 10.16 8.97
N LYS A 145 -1.15 10.81 10.05
CA LYS A 145 -0.38 12.06 9.95
C LYS A 145 1.09 11.76 9.73
N GLU A 146 1.71 12.43 8.77
CA GLU A 146 3.16 12.40 8.63
C GLU A 146 3.84 13.10 9.82
N GLY A 147 5.02 12.62 10.18
CA GLY A 147 5.92 13.42 11.00
C GLY A 147 6.28 14.70 10.23
N LYS A 148 6.49 15.82 10.94
CA LYS A 148 6.96 17.05 10.29
C LYS A 148 8.24 16.72 9.51
N LYS A 149 8.28 16.98 8.19
CA LYS A 149 9.54 17.05 7.44
C LYS A 149 10.47 17.99 8.22
N LYS A 150 11.65 17.50 8.63
CA LYS A 150 12.76 18.43 8.84
C LYS A 150 13.00 19.06 7.47
N MET A 151 12.74 20.36 7.33
CA MET A 151 13.29 21.08 6.20
C MET A 151 14.80 21.02 6.37
N GLU A 152 15.47 20.12 5.64
CA GLU A 152 16.88 20.29 5.40
C GLU A 152 17.03 21.60 4.64
N GLY A 153 17.80 22.52 5.23
CA GLY A 153 18.02 23.84 4.68
C GLY A 153 18.59 23.71 3.27
N ALA A 154 17.88 24.27 2.31
CA ALA A 154 18.49 24.68 1.06
C ALA A 154 19.55 25.73 1.41
N LEU A 155 20.82 25.38 1.19
CA LEU A 155 21.91 26.34 1.01
C LEU A 155 22.01 26.68 -0.47
#